data_AF-A0A942LFT3-F1
#
_entry.id   AF-A0A942LFT3-F1
#
_cell.length_a   1.000
_cell.length_b   1.000
_cell.length_c   1.000
_cell.angle_alpha   90.00
_cell.angle_beta   90.00
_cell.angle_gamma   90.00
#
_symmetry.space_group_name_H-M   'P 1'
#
loop_
_entity.id
_entity.type
_entity.pdbx_description
1 polymer ?
#
loop_
_entity_poly.entity_id
_entity_poly.type
_entity_poly.pdbx_seq_one_letter_code
_entity_poly.pdbx_strand_id
1 'polypeptide(L)'
;MSNINHVKAYIIGLLIGGGKIDKDVFVIDLPFKKWGMEPNRMSIIATDILTKICQYFNTTYSFNVTYEIGNNKWLIKPMPNSNIDELKKDLENLMLPTSGFLLAKADLSYAKKELKGVSIESFLSGIFDARASLTLSHRRFTDDAPVVSIEIPGSTKNFKFVVQLCSWLTDLGSTTDQILYNHPNQHAASDPEYIDWKKGFKIRFLVRSFLAQHSFALQSKSVDITKIEKHQKREEQIPCYLRKLRKPSPVTVHSDQNSSDLPIEVRNKIFFHYHHFCAVIGCPHAPVEEIKKIVSKKESFISFYPRLSKGNKDNLLKKIELIKVNDFPEVEIVKVERIVKSVLNDEKLKDFLGIDVGIAYLFAHSLKGKRHTGNMNEILNSCLNSNIEIISIGDDYESPLVFINNSNERAFICSSIKSKCNQSLIKRKIEVNNLTITIKQ
;
A
#
# COMPACT_ATOMS: atom_id res chain seq x y z
N MET A 1 -35.00 17.87 -4.21
CA MET A 1 -33.58 17.49 -4.11
C MET A 1 -32.88 18.60 -3.34
N SER A 2 -32.21 18.32 -2.22
CA SER A 2 -31.43 19.36 -1.54
C SER A 2 -30.26 19.73 -2.45
N ASN A 3 -30.09 21.02 -2.72
CA ASN A 3 -28.99 21.50 -3.53
C ASN A 3 -27.72 21.49 -2.66
N ILE A 4 -26.88 20.47 -2.80
CA ILE A 4 -25.60 20.37 -2.08
C ILE A 4 -24.63 21.39 -2.68
N ASN A 5 -24.57 22.56 -2.03
CA ASN A 5 -23.64 23.62 -2.39
C ASN A 5 -22.18 23.23 -2.05
N HIS A 6 -21.24 24.06 -2.48
CA HIS A 6 -19.81 23.79 -2.32
C HIS A 6 -19.37 23.67 -0.85
N VAL A 7 -19.98 24.40 0.08
CA VAL A 7 -19.67 24.32 1.53
C VAL A 7 -20.17 23.01 2.12
N LYS A 8 -21.42 22.61 1.81
CA LYS A 8 -21.96 21.29 2.16
C LYS A 8 -21.07 20.18 1.61
N ALA A 9 -20.71 20.28 0.33
CA ALA A 9 -19.85 19.30 -0.34
C ALA A 9 -18.49 19.16 0.38
N TYR A 10 -17.85 20.27 0.76
CA TYR A 10 -16.60 20.24 1.53
C TYR A 10 -16.75 19.52 2.88
N ILE A 11 -17.77 19.86 3.67
CA ILE A 11 -18.03 19.22 4.97
C ILE A 11 -18.25 17.72 4.80
N ILE A 12 -19.07 17.32 3.82
CA ILE A 12 -19.34 15.92 3.50
C ILE A 12 -18.03 15.22 3.09
N GLY A 13 -17.21 15.84 2.24
CA GLY A 13 -15.90 15.32 1.87
C GLY A 13 -14.96 15.11 3.08
N LEU A 14 -14.96 16.06 4.01
CA LEU A 14 -14.19 15.98 5.25
C LEU A 14 -14.64 14.81 6.14
N LEU A 15 -15.96 14.63 6.29
CA LEU A 15 -16.57 13.50 6.99
C LEU A 15 -16.29 12.16 6.31
N ILE A 16 -16.38 12.10 4.98
CA ILE A 16 -16.01 10.87 4.27
C ILE A 16 -14.52 10.59 4.43
N GLY A 17 -13.65 11.60 4.46
CA GLY A 17 -12.22 11.40 4.62
C GLY A 17 -11.79 10.98 6.02
N GLY A 18 -12.38 11.54 7.08
CA GLY A 18 -11.91 11.37 8.47
C GLY A 18 -12.99 11.01 9.49
N GLY A 19 -14.25 10.94 9.09
CA GLY A 19 -15.41 10.88 9.96
C GLY A 19 -15.75 9.50 10.52
N LYS A 20 -16.22 9.50 11.76
CA LYS A 20 -17.00 8.44 12.40
C LYS A 20 -18.29 9.06 12.94
N ILE A 21 -19.43 8.44 12.67
CA ILE A 21 -20.73 8.84 13.23
C ILE A 21 -21.21 7.75 14.18
N ASP A 22 -21.61 8.15 15.39
CA ASP A 22 -22.25 7.28 16.38
C ASP A 22 -23.47 7.98 16.96
N LYS A 23 -24.66 7.46 16.64
CA LYS A 23 -25.96 8.09 16.93
C LYS A 23 -25.96 9.56 16.48
N ASP A 24 -25.97 10.49 17.42
CA ASP A 24 -26.15 11.93 17.16
C ASP A 24 -24.86 12.73 17.32
N VAL A 25 -23.72 12.02 17.40
CA VAL A 25 -22.40 12.63 17.49
C VAL A 25 -21.54 12.14 16.35
N PHE A 26 -20.71 13.02 15.81
CA PHE A 26 -19.63 12.65 14.90
C PHE A 26 -18.27 13.06 15.44
N VAL A 27 -17.24 12.39 14.94
CA VAL A 27 -15.84 12.78 15.14
C VAL A 27 -15.15 12.76 13.80
N ILE A 28 -14.46 13.85 13.44
CA ILE A 28 -13.59 13.89 12.27
C ILE A 28 -12.14 13.87 12.75
N ASP A 29 -11.40 12.86 12.34
CA ASP A 29 -9.97 12.72 12.62
C ASP A 29 -9.13 13.37 11.51
N LEU A 30 -8.40 14.41 11.90
CA LEU A 30 -7.43 15.13 11.08
C LEU A 30 -6.01 14.75 11.55
N PRO A 31 -5.22 14.04 10.73
CA PRO A 31 -3.96 13.46 11.18
C PRO A 31 -2.84 14.49 11.32
N PHE A 32 -2.51 14.86 12.56
CA PHE A 32 -1.51 15.88 12.92
C PHE A 32 -0.11 15.65 12.32
N LYS A 33 0.45 14.42 12.42
CA LYS A 33 1.81 14.12 11.91
C LYS A 33 1.95 14.23 10.39
N LYS A 34 0.83 14.27 9.66
CA LYS A 34 0.81 14.38 8.20
C LYS A 34 0.72 15.83 7.73
N TRP A 35 0.58 16.77 8.67
CA TRP A 35 0.32 18.18 8.44
C TRP A 35 1.53 18.97 8.95
N GLY A 36 2.15 19.79 8.09
CA GLY A 36 3.21 20.71 8.49
C GLY A 36 4.49 20.03 8.97
N MET A 37 5.56 20.08 8.18
CA MET A 37 6.91 19.65 8.59
C MET A 37 7.49 20.49 9.75
N GLU A 38 6.77 21.52 10.24
CA GLU A 38 7.27 22.51 11.19
C GLU A 38 6.26 22.82 12.32
N PRO A 39 6.65 22.65 13.60
CA PRO A 39 5.83 22.96 14.78
C PRO A 39 5.31 24.41 14.83
N ASN A 40 6.02 25.37 14.24
CA ASN A 40 5.67 26.79 14.27
C ASN A 40 4.38 27.14 13.50
N ARG A 41 3.80 26.17 12.78
CA ARG A 41 2.58 26.33 11.97
C ARG A 41 1.31 25.83 12.65
N MET A 42 1.42 25.30 13.87
CA MET A 42 0.28 24.79 14.64
C MET A 42 -0.79 25.86 14.87
N SER A 43 -0.39 27.13 15.07
CA SER A 43 -1.33 28.25 15.25
C SER A 43 -2.14 28.53 13.97
N ILE A 44 -1.52 28.47 12.80
CA ILE A 44 -2.21 28.68 11.51
C ILE A 44 -3.24 27.57 11.26
N ILE A 45 -2.85 26.32 11.53
CA ILE A 45 -3.76 25.16 11.41
C ILE A 45 -4.93 25.29 12.39
N ALA A 46 -4.66 25.65 13.64
CA ALA A 46 -5.68 25.87 14.66
C ALA A 46 -6.66 26.95 14.20
N THR A 47 -6.15 28.08 13.69
CA THR A 47 -6.94 29.17 13.16
C THR A 47 -7.78 28.75 11.96
N ASP A 48 -7.22 28.01 11.00
CA ASP A 48 -7.97 27.50 9.84
C ASP A 48 -9.17 26.64 10.28
N ILE A 49 -8.96 25.73 11.24
CA ILE A 49 -10.04 24.89 11.78
C ILE A 49 -11.06 25.74 12.54
N LEU A 50 -10.59 26.58 13.46
CA LEU A 50 -11.42 27.40 14.35
C LEU A 50 -12.27 28.43 13.62
N THR A 51 -11.76 28.98 12.54
CA THR A 51 -12.44 30.03 11.78
C THR A 51 -13.25 29.41 10.65
N LYS A 52 -12.58 28.78 9.68
CA LYS A 52 -13.20 28.33 8.43
C LYS A 52 -14.13 27.15 8.64
N ILE A 53 -13.66 26.07 9.27
CA ILE A 53 -14.46 24.85 9.43
C ILE A 53 -15.64 25.11 10.38
N CYS A 54 -15.40 25.80 11.51
CA CYS A 54 -16.47 26.16 12.44
C CYS A 54 -17.54 27.02 11.77
N GLN A 55 -17.12 28.06 11.03
CA GLN A 55 -18.05 28.90 10.27
C GLN A 55 -18.84 28.09 9.23
N TYR A 56 -18.20 27.14 8.55
CA TYR A 56 -18.89 26.28 7.58
C TYR A 56 -19.98 25.44 8.23
N PHE A 57 -19.71 24.79 9.37
CA PHE A 57 -20.74 24.04 10.09
C PHE A 57 -21.87 24.95 10.58
N ASN A 58 -21.54 26.11 11.15
CA ASN A 58 -22.53 27.04 11.68
C ASN A 58 -23.46 27.58 10.58
N THR A 59 -22.89 28.09 9.50
CA THR A 59 -23.63 28.71 8.39
C THR A 59 -24.46 27.70 7.60
N THR A 60 -24.08 26.42 7.62
CA THR A 60 -24.67 25.40 6.75
C THR A 60 -25.65 24.47 7.47
N TYR A 61 -25.36 24.13 8.72
CA TYR A 61 -26.14 23.17 9.52
C TYR A 61 -26.60 23.75 10.86
N SER A 62 -26.41 25.06 11.09
CA SER A 62 -26.89 25.78 12.28
C SER A 62 -26.38 25.23 13.63
N PHE A 63 -25.20 24.59 13.63
CA PHE A 63 -24.51 24.20 14.87
C PHE A 63 -23.02 24.50 14.81
N ASN A 64 -22.42 24.71 15.98
CA ASN A 64 -20.98 24.90 16.12
C ASN A 64 -20.27 23.56 16.36
N VAL A 65 -19.01 23.50 15.95
CA VAL A 65 -18.12 22.40 16.30
C VAL A 65 -17.08 22.86 17.31
N THR A 66 -16.61 21.93 18.12
CA THR A 66 -15.44 22.07 18.97
C THR A 66 -14.30 21.21 18.42
N TYR A 67 -13.09 21.44 18.91
CA TYR A 67 -11.91 20.64 18.56
C TYR A 67 -11.18 20.18 19.82
N GLU A 68 -10.65 18.97 19.78
CA GLU A 68 -9.75 18.44 20.79
C GLU A 68 -8.40 18.11 20.17
N ILE A 69 -7.32 18.48 20.88
CA ILE A 69 -5.96 18.10 20.55
C ILE A 69 -5.56 16.97 21.49
N GLY A 70 -5.28 15.79 20.94
CA GLY A 70 -4.85 14.63 21.73
C GLY A 70 -4.26 13.52 20.88
N ASN A 71 -3.30 12.76 21.41
CA ASN A 71 -2.70 11.59 20.76
C ASN A 71 -2.21 11.83 19.32
N ASN A 72 -1.64 13.01 19.04
CA ASN A 72 -1.21 13.42 17.70
C ASN A 72 -2.35 13.47 16.67
N LYS A 73 -3.54 13.91 17.08
CA LYS A 73 -4.71 14.09 16.21
C LYS A 73 -5.48 15.36 16.58
N TRP A 74 -6.08 15.96 15.57
CA TRP A 74 -7.11 16.98 15.74
C TRP A 74 -8.46 16.33 15.53
N LEU A 75 -9.31 16.39 16.55
CA LEU A 75 -10.63 15.79 16.52
C LEU A 75 -11.66 16.91 16.45
N ILE A 76 -12.41 17.01 15.36
CA ILE A 76 -13.54 17.93 15.26
C ILE A 76 -14.80 17.18 15.70
N LYS A 77 -15.58 17.78 16.60
CA LYS A 77 -16.82 17.22 17.15
C LYS A 77 -17.92 18.29 17.17
N PRO A 78 -19.20 17.93 17.04
CA PRO A 78 -20.27 18.87 17.30
C PRO A 78 -20.24 19.33 18.77
N MET A 79 -20.69 20.57 19.04
CA MET A 79 -20.94 21.03 20.40
C MET A 79 -22.05 20.17 21.07
N PRO A 80 -22.07 20.04 22.41
CA PRO A 80 -23.13 19.33 23.11
C PRO A 80 -24.53 19.78 22.67
N ASN A 81 -25.45 18.84 22.51
CA ASN A 81 -26.84 19.06 22.06
C ASN A 81 -27.03 19.59 20.63
N SER A 82 -25.98 19.56 19.78
CA SER A 82 -26.14 19.88 18.36
C SER A 82 -27.02 18.85 17.65
N ASN A 83 -27.94 19.30 16.80
CA ASN A 83 -28.71 18.42 15.92
C ASN A 83 -27.93 18.20 14.61
N ILE A 84 -27.56 16.95 14.31
CA ILE A 84 -26.81 16.57 13.10
C ILE A 84 -27.68 15.88 12.02
N ASP A 85 -29.01 15.91 12.15
CA ASP A 85 -29.92 15.17 11.26
C ASP A 85 -29.90 15.71 9.83
N GLU A 86 -29.78 17.02 9.65
CA GLU A 86 -29.65 17.60 8.30
C GLU A 86 -28.36 17.12 7.61
N LEU A 87 -27.26 17.03 8.36
CA LEU A 87 -26.00 16.50 7.86
C LEU A 87 -26.12 15.02 7.47
N LYS A 88 -26.79 14.20 8.29
CA LYS A 88 -27.08 12.80 7.95
C LYS A 88 -27.96 12.69 6.71
N LYS A 89 -28.97 13.54 6.58
CA LYS A 89 -29.85 13.59 5.40
C LYS A 89 -29.08 13.91 4.14
N ASP A 90 -28.13 14.86 4.19
CA ASP A 90 -27.29 15.16 3.03
C ASP A 90 -26.29 14.03 2.68
N LEU A 91 -25.80 13.27 3.67
CA LEU A 91 -25.07 12.02 3.41
C LEU A 91 -25.96 10.97 2.72
N GLU A 92 -27.18 10.76 3.20
CA GLU A 92 -28.17 9.84 2.60
C GLU A 92 -28.53 10.25 1.18
N ASN A 93 -28.70 11.56 0.93
CA ASN A 93 -28.98 12.09 -0.40
C ASN A 93 -27.85 11.79 -1.40
N LEU A 94 -26.61 11.58 -0.94
CA LEU A 94 -25.48 11.16 -1.76
C LEU A 94 -25.21 9.64 -1.72
N MET A 95 -26.10 8.87 -1.09
CA MET A 95 -25.93 7.43 -0.80
C MET A 95 -24.63 7.11 -0.04
N LEU A 96 -24.22 8.03 0.83
CA LEU A 96 -23.05 7.87 1.69
C LEU A 96 -23.46 7.35 3.07
N PRO A 97 -22.58 6.63 3.78
CA PRO A 97 -22.89 6.06 5.08
C PRO A 97 -23.15 7.15 6.13
N THR A 98 -24.12 6.90 7.02
CA THR A 98 -24.50 7.78 8.13
C THR A 98 -24.12 7.26 9.52
N SER A 99 -23.43 6.12 9.59
CA SER A 99 -23.04 5.50 10.87
C SER A 99 -21.73 4.71 10.76
N GLY A 100 -21.06 4.56 11.91
CA GLY A 100 -19.78 3.90 12.02
C GLY A 100 -18.66 4.71 11.39
N PHE A 101 -17.58 4.02 11.00
CA PHE A 101 -16.46 4.66 10.32
C PHE A 101 -16.76 4.79 8.82
N LEU A 102 -16.96 6.02 8.34
CA LEU A 102 -17.59 6.25 7.04
C LEU A 102 -16.79 5.65 5.88
N LEU A 103 -15.46 5.78 5.91
CA LEU A 103 -14.59 5.17 4.88
C LEU A 103 -14.73 3.67 4.73
N ALA A 104 -15.10 2.94 5.79
CA ALA A 104 -15.24 1.49 5.71
C ALA A 104 -16.41 1.07 4.81
N LYS A 105 -17.39 1.95 4.61
CA LYS A 105 -18.64 1.66 3.87
C LYS A 105 -18.91 2.61 2.71
N ALA A 106 -18.12 3.68 2.57
CA ALA A 106 -18.34 4.69 1.54
C ALA A 106 -18.24 4.10 0.13
N ASP A 107 -19.24 4.42 -0.69
CA ASP A 107 -19.28 4.19 -2.13
C ASP A 107 -19.43 5.55 -2.83
N LEU A 108 -18.45 5.92 -3.65
CA LEU A 108 -18.41 7.23 -4.29
C LEU A 108 -19.19 7.29 -5.61
N SER A 109 -19.79 6.18 -6.07
CA SER A 109 -20.41 6.12 -7.41
C SER A 109 -21.52 7.14 -7.58
N TYR A 110 -22.41 7.24 -6.58
CA TYR A 110 -23.55 8.16 -6.63
C TYR A 110 -23.11 9.62 -6.41
N ALA A 111 -22.25 9.87 -5.42
CA ALA A 111 -21.69 11.20 -5.19
C ALA A 111 -20.98 11.78 -6.42
N LYS A 112 -20.20 10.95 -7.14
CA LYS A 112 -19.56 11.33 -8.41
C LYS A 112 -20.55 11.69 -9.50
N LYS A 113 -21.70 11.01 -9.56
CA LYS A 113 -22.74 11.26 -10.55
C LYS A 113 -23.48 12.58 -10.26
N GLU A 114 -23.82 12.83 -9.00
CA GLU A 114 -24.69 13.95 -8.61
C GLU A 114 -23.96 15.27 -8.42
N LEU A 115 -22.75 15.27 -7.85
CA LEU A 115 -21.99 16.51 -7.64
C LEU A 115 -21.54 17.10 -8.98
N LYS A 116 -21.60 18.44 -9.09
CA LYS A 116 -21.25 19.21 -10.31
C LYS A 116 -20.42 20.44 -9.98
N GLY A 117 -19.61 20.87 -10.96
CA GLY A 117 -18.83 22.10 -10.89
C GLY A 117 -17.98 22.19 -9.63
N VAL A 118 -18.00 23.36 -8.98
CA VAL A 118 -17.21 23.65 -7.77
C VAL A 118 -17.51 22.73 -6.58
N SER A 119 -18.70 22.11 -6.53
CA SER A 119 -19.02 21.15 -5.47
C SER A 119 -18.19 19.86 -5.56
N ILE A 120 -17.75 19.46 -6.77
CA ILE A 120 -16.84 18.32 -6.95
C ILE A 120 -15.50 18.61 -6.28
N GLU A 121 -14.86 19.72 -6.65
CA GLU A 121 -13.56 20.11 -6.09
C GLU A 121 -13.66 20.30 -4.58
N SER A 122 -14.73 20.92 -4.09
CA SER A 122 -14.92 21.11 -2.65
C SER A 122 -15.05 19.79 -1.89
N PHE A 123 -15.83 18.84 -2.41
CA PHE A 123 -15.93 17.50 -1.84
C PHE A 123 -14.57 16.78 -1.80
N LEU A 124 -13.82 16.83 -2.89
CA LEU A 124 -12.50 16.19 -2.97
C LEU A 124 -11.48 16.87 -2.06
N SER A 125 -11.46 18.21 -2.00
CA SER A 125 -10.62 18.97 -1.06
C SER A 125 -10.89 18.58 0.39
N GLY A 126 -12.14 18.34 0.78
CA GLY A 126 -12.48 17.82 2.10
C GLY A 126 -11.82 16.46 2.39
N ILE A 127 -11.86 15.54 1.43
CA ILE A 127 -11.16 14.23 1.55
C ILE A 127 -9.65 14.45 1.65
N PHE A 128 -9.08 15.32 0.82
CA PHE A 128 -7.64 15.59 0.81
C PHE A 128 -7.16 16.23 2.11
N ASP A 129 -7.92 17.16 2.67
CA ASP A 129 -7.61 17.78 3.96
C ASP A 129 -7.60 16.71 5.07
N ALA A 130 -8.56 15.78 5.07
CA ALA A 130 -8.57 14.68 6.03
C ALA A 130 -7.46 13.63 5.80
N ARG A 131 -7.05 13.34 4.55
CA ARG A 131 -6.27 12.13 4.23
C ARG A 131 -4.94 12.31 3.53
N ALA A 132 -4.73 13.41 2.82
CA ALA A 132 -3.50 13.62 2.10
C ALA A 132 -2.36 14.02 3.05
N SER A 133 -1.22 13.37 2.87
CA SER A 133 0.08 13.79 3.39
C SER A 133 0.96 14.30 2.25
N LEU A 134 1.89 15.19 2.60
CA LEU A 134 2.90 15.73 1.70
C LEU A 134 4.27 15.17 2.09
N THR A 135 5.07 14.75 1.12
CA THR A 135 6.45 14.31 1.36
C THR A 135 7.35 14.65 0.17
N LEU A 136 8.61 15.01 0.45
CA LEU A 136 9.61 15.37 -0.57
C LEU A 136 9.94 14.20 -1.49
N SER A 137 9.79 12.97 -1.01
CA SER A 137 9.88 11.78 -1.87
C SER A 137 9.41 10.54 -1.14
N HIS A 138 8.84 9.62 -1.91
CA HIS A 138 8.60 8.23 -1.46
C HIS A 138 9.67 7.26 -1.98
N ARG A 139 10.62 7.74 -2.78
CA ARG A 139 11.71 6.96 -3.36
C ARG A 139 12.92 7.02 -2.43
N ARG A 140 13.71 5.95 -2.41
CA ARG A 140 14.96 5.96 -1.65
C ARG A 140 15.99 6.82 -2.39
N PHE A 141 16.71 7.63 -1.64
CA PHE A 141 17.94 8.34 -2.05
C PHE A 141 17.77 9.61 -2.89
N THR A 142 16.56 10.03 -3.25
CA THR A 142 16.32 11.28 -3.99
C THR A 142 15.05 11.98 -3.52
N ASP A 143 15.09 13.32 -3.48
CA ASP A 143 13.95 14.21 -3.18
C ASP A 143 13.35 14.85 -4.45
N ASP A 144 13.59 14.22 -5.61
CA ASP A 144 13.26 14.75 -6.94
C ASP A 144 11.80 14.47 -7.38
N ALA A 145 11.06 13.72 -6.56
CA ALA A 145 9.71 13.24 -6.84
C ALA A 145 8.80 13.48 -5.61
N PRO A 146 8.55 14.74 -5.24
CA PRO A 146 7.62 15.08 -4.16
C PRO A 146 6.23 14.58 -4.52
N VAL A 147 5.53 14.05 -3.51
CA VAL A 147 4.21 13.44 -3.71
C VAL A 147 3.16 13.93 -2.73
N VAL A 148 1.94 13.99 -3.23
CA VAL A 148 0.71 13.97 -2.44
C VAL A 148 0.31 12.51 -2.26
N SER A 149 0.22 12.06 -1.02
CA SER A 149 -0.16 10.68 -0.69
C SER A 149 -1.47 10.68 0.09
N ILE A 150 -2.57 10.25 -0.55
CA ILE A 150 -3.85 10.02 0.13
C ILE A 150 -3.74 8.69 0.88
N GLU A 151 -3.80 8.73 2.21
CA GLU A 151 -3.58 7.56 3.06
C GLU A 151 -4.87 7.09 3.74
N ILE A 152 -5.28 5.84 3.47
CA ILE A 152 -6.50 5.24 4.00
C ILE A 152 -6.12 4.06 4.93
N PRO A 153 -6.65 3.96 6.16
CA PRO A 153 -6.35 2.87 7.09
C PRO A 153 -6.74 1.51 6.52
N GLY A 154 -5.88 0.51 6.73
CA GLY A 154 -6.13 -0.87 6.29
C GLY A 154 -7.37 -1.49 6.93
N SER A 155 -7.71 -1.07 8.14
CA SER A 155 -8.91 -1.49 8.88
C SER A 155 -10.22 -1.16 8.17
N THR A 156 -10.23 -0.22 7.21
CA THR A 156 -11.42 0.08 6.40
C THR A 156 -11.82 -1.09 5.50
N LYS A 157 -10.85 -1.91 5.06
CA LYS A 157 -11.03 -2.98 4.07
C LYS A 157 -11.71 -2.51 2.76
N ASN A 158 -11.81 -1.20 2.50
CA ASN A 158 -12.59 -0.65 1.41
C ASN A 158 -11.73 -0.43 0.15
N PHE A 159 -11.43 -1.52 -0.54
CA PHE A 159 -10.68 -1.50 -1.80
C PHE A 159 -11.43 -0.75 -2.92
N LYS A 160 -12.77 -0.82 -2.90
CA LYS A 160 -13.64 -0.14 -3.88
C LYS A 160 -13.48 1.37 -3.80
N PHE A 161 -13.48 1.94 -2.59
CA PHE A 161 -13.26 3.38 -2.38
C PHE A 161 -11.93 3.85 -2.98
N VAL A 162 -10.85 3.08 -2.81
CA VAL A 162 -9.53 3.41 -3.39
C VAL A 162 -9.61 3.51 -4.91
N VAL A 163 -10.26 2.55 -5.56
CA VAL A 163 -10.45 2.53 -7.02
C VAL A 163 -11.34 3.66 -7.48
N GLN A 164 -12.46 3.91 -6.80
CA GLN A 164 -13.42 4.95 -7.18
C GLN A 164 -12.82 6.35 -7.03
N LEU A 165 -12.13 6.61 -5.92
CA LEU A 165 -11.45 7.89 -5.69
C LEU A 165 -10.37 8.10 -6.75
N CYS A 166 -9.49 7.12 -6.96
CA CYS A 166 -8.44 7.23 -7.99
C CYS A 166 -9.03 7.44 -9.40
N SER A 167 -10.06 6.68 -9.77
CA SER A 167 -10.74 6.83 -11.06
C SER A 167 -11.37 8.22 -11.22
N TRP A 168 -12.02 8.74 -10.17
CA TRP A 168 -12.63 10.07 -10.22
C TRP A 168 -11.56 11.15 -10.41
N LEU A 169 -10.43 11.06 -9.72
CA LEU A 169 -9.30 11.99 -9.92
C LEU A 169 -8.72 11.90 -11.33
N THR A 170 -8.66 10.69 -11.90
CA THR A 170 -8.24 10.51 -13.29
C THR A 170 -9.22 11.11 -14.30
N ASP A 171 -10.53 11.02 -14.06
CA ASP A 171 -11.52 11.68 -14.91
C ASP A 171 -11.41 13.21 -14.88
N LEU A 172 -10.91 13.76 -13.77
CA LEU A 172 -10.64 15.18 -13.61
C LEU A 172 -9.25 15.59 -14.14
N GLY A 173 -8.46 14.65 -14.67
CA GLY A 173 -7.19 14.93 -15.35
C GLY A 173 -5.92 14.63 -14.55
N SER A 174 -6.01 14.17 -13.29
CA SER A 174 -4.83 13.78 -12.52
C SER A 174 -4.29 12.40 -12.91
N THR A 175 -2.96 12.29 -12.92
CA THR A 175 -2.25 11.05 -13.21
C THR A 175 -1.66 10.42 -11.94
N THR A 176 -2.10 9.20 -11.64
CA THR A 176 -1.62 8.46 -10.45
C THR A 176 -0.21 7.93 -10.70
N ASP A 177 0.74 8.20 -9.78
CA ASP A 177 2.09 7.64 -9.84
C ASP A 177 2.10 6.20 -9.31
N GLN A 178 1.49 5.96 -8.15
CA GLN A 178 1.45 4.63 -7.53
C GLN A 178 0.22 4.46 -6.63
N ILE A 179 -0.30 3.23 -6.60
CA ILE A 179 -1.24 2.78 -5.56
C ILE A 179 -0.59 1.65 -4.76
N LEU A 180 -0.64 1.77 -3.43
CA LEU A 180 -0.35 0.69 -2.51
C LEU A 180 -1.67 0.24 -1.89
N TYR A 181 -2.07 -0.99 -2.18
CA TYR A 181 -3.20 -1.67 -1.57
C TYR A 181 -2.76 -2.42 -0.31
N ASN A 182 -3.63 -2.44 0.69
CA ASN A 182 -3.43 -3.17 1.93
C ASN A 182 -3.55 -4.69 1.71
N HIS A 183 -2.56 -5.29 1.05
CA HIS A 183 -2.59 -6.69 0.63
C HIS A 183 -1.20 -7.34 0.70
N PRO A 184 -1.08 -8.63 1.08
CA PRO A 184 0.21 -9.33 1.18
C PRO A 184 1.05 -9.24 -0.10
N ASN A 185 0.46 -9.37 -1.29
CA ASN A 185 1.24 -9.32 -2.54
C ASN A 185 1.95 -7.97 -2.80
N GLN A 186 1.58 -6.87 -2.13
CA GLN A 186 2.31 -5.60 -2.24
C GLN A 186 3.23 -5.33 -1.04
N HIS A 187 2.90 -5.84 0.16
CA HIS A 187 3.64 -5.53 1.38
C HIS A 187 4.56 -6.66 1.88
N ALA A 188 4.35 -7.88 1.38
CA ALA A 188 5.01 -9.12 1.76
C ALA A 188 5.37 -9.98 0.53
N ALA A 189 5.57 -9.36 -0.64
CA ALA A 189 5.74 -10.06 -1.92
C ALA A 189 6.81 -11.17 -1.94
N SER A 190 7.83 -11.11 -1.06
CA SER A 190 8.90 -12.11 -1.03
C SER A 190 8.84 -13.10 0.13
N ASP A 191 8.16 -12.75 1.21
CA ASP A 191 8.22 -13.46 2.50
C ASP A 191 6.80 -13.92 2.85
N PRO A 192 6.49 -15.23 2.77
CA PRO A 192 5.11 -15.73 2.88
C PRO A 192 4.55 -15.66 4.30
N GLU A 193 5.37 -15.28 5.28
CA GLU A 193 5.01 -15.18 6.70
C GLU A 193 5.26 -13.78 7.28
N TYR A 194 5.43 -12.76 6.43
CA TYR A 194 5.65 -11.40 6.91
C TYR A 194 4.36 -10.80 7.48
N ILE A 195 4.22 -10.90 8.81
CA ILE A 195 3.03 -10.49 9.57
C ILE A 195 2.66 -9.01 9.44
N ASP A 196 3.64 -8.12 9.24
CA ASP A 196 3.40 -6.66 9.21
C ASP A 196 2.93 -6.17 7.83
N TRP A 197 2.22 -6.99 7.06
CA TRP A 197 1.72 -6.61 5.75
C TRP A 197 0.55 -5.60 5.80
N LYS A 198 -0.15 -5.51 6.94
CA LYS A 198 -1.33 -4.64 7.14
C LYS A 198 -0.95 -3.16 7.35
N LYS A 199 -0.49 -2.49 6.29
CA LYS A 199 0.04 -1.10 6.34
C LYS A 199 -0.95 -0.01 5.91
N GLY A 200 -2.14 -0.40 5.45
CA GLY A 200 -3.14 0.51 4.86
C GLY A 200 -2.92 0.80 3.39
N PHE A 201 -3.79 1.63 2.83
CA PHE A 201 -3.79 2.00 1.42
C PHE A 201 -3.14 3.36 1.22
N LYS A 202 -2.48 3.54 0.07
CA LYS A 202 -1.94 4.84 -0.36
C LYS A 202 -2.21 5.06 -1.84
N ILE A 203 -2.76 6.22 -2.19
CA ILE A 203 -2.84 6.71 -3.57
C ILE A 203 -1.86 7.87 -3.67
N ARG A 204 -0.88 7.77 -4.57
CA ARG A 204 0.19 8.76 -4.71
C ARG A 204 0.14 9.46 -6.06
N PHE A 205 0.27 10.78 -6.01
CA PHE A 205 0.40 11.67 -7.15
C PHE A 205 1.71 12.43 -7.00
N LEU A 206 2.38 12.69 -8.12
CA LEU A 206 3.39 13.74 -8.11
C LEU A 206 2.69 15.09 -7.86
N VAL A 207 3.36 15.99 -7.15
CA VAL A 207 2.75 17.25 -6.69
C VAL A 207 2.20 18.09 -7.85
N ARG A 208 2.92 18.21 -8.96
CA ARG A 208 2.44 18.97 -10.13
C ARG A 208 1.19 18.35 -10.77
N SER A 209 1.13 17.02 -10.88
CA SER A 209 -0.07 16.31 -11.39
C SER A 209 -1.30 16.53 -10.51
N PHE A 210 -1.09 16.65 -9.19
CA PHE A 210 -2.16 17.02 -8.27
C PHE A 210 -2.57 18.49 -8.41
N LEU A 211 -1.62 19.42 -8.37
CA LEU A 211 -1.87 20.86 -8.42
C LEU A 211 -2.45 21.35 -9.74
N ALA A 212 -2.25 20.60 -10.83
CA ALA A 212 -2.83 20.93 -12.13
C ALA A 212 -4.36 20.96 -12.13
N GLN A 213 -5.01 20.17 -11.24
CA GLN A 213 -6.46 20.00 -11.23
C GLN A 213 -7.08 20.17 -9.84
N HIS A 214 -6.29 20.05 -8.78
CA HIS A 214 -6.79 19.96 -7.41
C HIS A 214 -6.09 20.92 -6.46
N SER A 215 -6.77 21.22 -5.35
CA SER A 215 -6.24 22.09 -4.31
C SER A 215 -6.67 21.63 -2.92
N PHE A 216 -5.97 22.13 -1.90
CA PHE A 216 -6.39 22.00 -0.50
C PHE A 216 -7.25 23.20 -0.11
N ALA A 217 -8.26 22.96 0.73
CA ALA A 217 -9.02 24.07 1.30
C ALA A 217 -8.31 24.67 2.53
N LEU A 218 -7.47 23.89 3.23
CA LEU A 218 -6.65 24.37 4.34
C LEU A 218 -5.40 25.11 3.82
N GLN A 219 -5.22 26.36 4.27
CA GLN A 219 -4.15 27.23 3.79
C GLN A 219 -2.78 26.65 4.14
N SER A 220 -2.65 26.06 5.33
CA SER A 220 -1.43 25.37 5.76
C SER A 220 -0.92 24.34 4.75
N LYS A 221 -1.79 23.50 4.18
CA LYS A 221 -1.41 22.50 3.17
C LYS A 221 -1.11 23.13 1.82
N SER A 222 -1.87 24.15 1.41
CA SER A 222 -1.65 24.89 0.16
C SER A 222 -0.28 25.58 0.13
N VAL A 223 0.19 26.12 1.27
CA VAL A 223 1.54 26.69 1.38
C VAL A 223 2.61 25.60 1.29
N ASP A 224 2.42 24.47 1.98
CA ASP A 224 3.41 23.39 1.99
C ASP A 224 3.59 22.74 0.63
N ILE A 225 2.49 22.46 -0.07
CA ILE A 225 2.55 21.81 -1.39
C ILE A 225 3.30 22.68 -2.41
N THR A 226 3.06 24.00 -2.41
CA THR A 226 3.75 24.96 -3.28
C THR A 226 5.26 25.03 -2.99
N LYS A 227 5.66 24.82 -1.73
CA LYS A 227 7.09 24.76 -1.36
C LYS A 227 7.77 23.51 -1.90
N ILE A 228 7.14 22.35 -1.71
CA ILE A 228 7.74 21.07 -2.13
C ILE A 228 7.67 20.87 -3.65
N GLU A 229 6.69 21.46 -4.34
CA GLU A 229 6.57 21.43 -5.80
C GLU A 229 7.87 21.84 -6.51
N LYS A 230 8.57 22.84 -5.98
CA LYS A 230 9.84 23.35 -6.53
C LYS A 230 10.95 22.30 -6.60
N HIS A 231 10.83 21.22 -5.82
CA HIS A 231 11.79 20.12 -5.80
C HIS A 231 11.50 19.06 -6.87
N GLN A 232 10.32 19.11 -7.50
CA GLN A 232 9.96 18.13 -8.51
C GLN A 232 10.79 18.32 -9.79
N LYS A 233 11.65 17.34 -10.05
CA LYS A 233 12.41 17.23 -11.32
C LYS A 233 11.88 16.08 -12.17
N ARG A 234 11.18 15.14 -11.56
CA ARG A 234 10.62 13.98 -12.26
C ARG A 234 9.36 14.37 -13.04
N GLU A 235 9.28 13.88 -14.27
CA GLU A 235 8.09 13.98 -15.11
C GLU A 235 6.95 13.09 -14.60
N GLU A 236 5.74 13.55 -14.84
CA GLU A 236 4.49 12.85 -14.57
C GLU A 236 4.38 11.56 -15.38
N GLN A 237 3.66 10.60 -14.81
CA GLN A 237 3.30 9.41 -15.55
C GLN A 237 2.21 9.72 -16.57
N ILE A 238 2.21 8.97 -17.67
CA ILE A 238 1.08 8.96 -18.61
C ILE A 238 -0.19 8.35 -17.98
N PRO A 239 -1.40 8.67 -18.48
CA PRO A 239 -2.66 8.10 -17.99
C PRO A 239 -2.64 6.57 -17.91
N CYS A 240 -3.36 6.00 -16.93
CA CYS A 240 -3.35 4.57 -16.63
C CYS A 240 -3.72 3.69 -17.84
N TYR A 241 -4.71 4.09 -18.64
CA TYR A 241 -5.18 3.33 -19.79
C TYR A 241 -4.16 3.27 -20.95
N LEU A 242 -3.19 4.19 -21.01
CA LEU A 242 -2.09 4.20 -21.98
C LEU A 242 -0.81 3.55 -21.44
N ARG A 243 -0.81 3.14 -20.17
CA ARG A 243 0.41 2.79 -19.46
C ARG A 243 0.89 1.39 -19.79
N LYS A 244 2.07 1.29 -20.41
CA LYS A 244 2.80 0.02 -20.54
C LYS A 244 3.32 -0.42 -19.17
N LEU A 245 3.08 -1.67 -18.82
CA LEU A 245 3.50 -2.19 -17.52
C LEU A 245 4.90 -2.80 -17.60
N ARG A 246 5.77 -2.36 -16.70
CA ARG A 246 7.07 -3.02 -16.49
C ARG A 246 6.84 -4.44 -15.97
N LYS A 247 7.77 -5.34 -16.28
CA LYS A 247 7.75 -6.71 -15.78
C LYS A 247 7.64 -6.68 -14.24
N PRO A 248 6.59 -7.28 -13.64
CA PRO A 248 6.44 -7.29 -12.20
C PRO A 248 7.48 -8.22 -11.56
N SER A 249 7.83 -7.93 -10.31
CA SER A 249 8.58 -8.87 -9.49
C SER A 249 7.69 -10.06 -9.12
N PRO A 250 8.21 -11.29 -9.10
CA PRO A 250 7.46 -12.44 -8.62
C PRO A 250 7.00 -12.26 -7.17
N VAL A 251 5.82 -12.80 -6.87
CA VAL A 251 5.16 -12.76 -5.57
C VAL A 251 5.08 -14.16 -4.98
N THR A 252 5.28 -14.27 -3.68
CA THR A 252 5.06 -15.50 -2.93
C THR A 252 3.58 -15.64 -2.55
N VAL A 253 3.12 -16.89 -2.44
CA VAL A 253 1.82 -17.20 -1.84
C VAL A 253 1.94 -17.03 -0.33
N HIS A 254 1.30 -15.98 0.20
CA HIS A 254 1.38 -15.63 1.61
C HIS A 254 0.39 -16.44 2.45
N SER A 255 0.71 -16.75 3.71
CA SER A 255 -0.19 -17.49 4.62
C SER A 255 -1.52 -16.77 4.83
N ASP A 256 -1.47 -15.45 5.03
CA ASP A 256 -2.66 -14.57 5.15
C ASP A 256 -3.36 -14.22 3.81
N GLN A 257 -3.07 -14.90 2.70
CA GLN A 257 -3.73 -14.61 1.43
C GLN A 257 -5.26 -14.79 1.51
N ASN A 258 -5.73 -15.72 2.34
CA ASN A 258 -7.16 -15.96 2.59
C ASN A 258 -7.66 -15.29 3.90
N SER A 259 -6.95 -14.29 4.42
CA SER A 259 -7.33 -13.64 5.67
C SER A 259 -8.74 -13.02 5.61
N SER A 260 -9.50 -13.15 6.70
CA SER A 260 -10.78 -12.46 6.90
C SER A 260 -10.65 -10.93 6.92
N ASP A 261 -9.42 -10.42 7.02
CA ASP A 261 -9.12 -9.00 6.88
C ASP A 261 -9.12 -8.47 5.46
N LEU A 262 -9.19 -9.34 4.47
CA LEU A 262 -9.35 -8.99 3.06
C LEU A 262 -10.82 -9.12 2.65
N PRO A 263 -11.37 -8.19 1.86
CA PRO A 263 -12.73 -8.35 1.33
C PRO A 263 -12.74 -9.39 0.19
N ILE A 264 -13.92 -9.92 -0.14
CA ILE A 264 -14.09 -11.08 -1.04
C ILE A 264 -13.52 -10.84 -2.44
N GLU A 265 -13.48 -9.59 -2.88
CA GLU A 265 -12.97 -9.17 -4.18
C GLU A 265 -11.48 -9.46 -4.35
N VAL A 266 -10.72 -9.52 -3.26
CA VAL A 266 -9.26 -9.72 -3.26
C VAL A 266 -8.79 -10.87 -2.36
N ARG A 267 -9.64 -11.37 -1.46
CA ARG A 267 -9.34 -12.50 -0.59
C ARG A 267 -9.08 -13.76 -1.43
N ASN A 268 -8.06 -14.52 -1.04
CA ASN A 268 -7.64 -15.77 -1.68
C ASN A 268 -7.24 -15.63 -3.16
N LYS A 269 -6.87 -14.40 -3.60
CA LYS A 269 -6.49 -14.08 -4.98
C LYS A 269 -5.11 -13.50 -5.08
N ILE A 270 -4.37 -13.79 -6.14
CA ILE A 270 -2.99 -13.33 -6.35
C ILE A 270 -2.94 -12.13 -7.29
N PHE A 271 -2.17 -11.11 -6.91
CA PHE A 271 -1.97 -9.90 -7.69
C PHE A 271 -0.49 -9.59 -7.89
N PHE A 272 -0.13 -9.12 -9.09
CA PHE A 272 1.28 -8.87 -9.48
C PHE A 272 1.64 -7.39 -9.51
N HIS A 273 0.64 -6.51 -9.62
CA HIS A 273 0.82 -5.08 -9.79
C HIS A 273 -0.43 -4.33 -9.28
N TYR A 274 -0.33 -3.06 -8.89
CA TYR A 274 -1.50 -2.32 -8.40
C TYR A 274 -2.60 -2.17 -9.46
N HIS A 275 -2.23 -2.00 -10.73
CA HIS A 275 -3.18 -2.03 -11.86
C HIS A 275 -3.93 -3.36 -11.97
N HIS A 276 -3.36 -4.48 -11.50
CA HIS A 276 -4.04 -5.77 -11.47
C HIS A 276 -5.24 -5.70 -10.50
N PHE A 277 -5.05 -5.15 -9.30
CA PHE A 277 -6.16 -4.89 -8.37
C PHE A 277 -7.22 -3.98 -9.01
N CYS A 278 -6.79 -2.86 -9.61
CA CYS A 278 -7.70 -1.93 -10.28
C CYS A 278 -8.54 -2.63 -11.35
N ALA A 279 -7.94 -3.48 -12.18
CA ALA A 279 -8.65 -4.19 -13.25
C ALA A 279 -9.65 -5.21 -12.69
N VAL A 280 -9.28 -5.97 -11.66
CA VAL A 280 -10.18 -6.97 -11.03
C VAL A 280 -11.34 -6.32 -10.29
N ILE A 281 -11.12 -5.15 -9.67
CA ILE A 281 -12.18 -4.40 -8.97
C ILE A 281 -13.08 -3.62 -9.96
N GLY A 282 -12.69 -3.51 -11.24
CA GLY A 282 -13.50 -2.88 -12.29
C GLY A 282 -13.23 -1.39 -12.50
N CYS A 283 -11.99 -0.94 -12.30
CA CYS A 283 -11.59 0.43 -12.65
C CYS A 283 -11.68 0.66 -14.17
N PRO A 284 -12.39 1.70 -14.64
CA PRO A 284 -12.54 1.98 -16.08
C PRO A 284 -11.23 2.40 -16.75
N HIS A 285 -10.26 2.89 -15.97
CA HIS A 285 -8.95 3.37 -16.47
C HIS A 285 -7.84 2.33 -16.37
N ALA A 286 -8.12 1.12 -15.88
CA ALA A 286 -7.08 0.11 -15.74
C ALA A 286 -6.57 -0.34 -17.13
N PRO A 287 -5.24 -0.52 -17.32
CA PRO A 287 -4.68 -1.04 -18.56
C PRO A 287 -4.93 -2.56 -18.67
N VAL A 288 -6.17 -2.95 -18.92
CA VAL A 288 -6.64 -4.35 -18.88
C VAL A 288 -5.82 -5.26 -19.79
N GLU A 289 -5.51 -4.82 -21.01
CA GLU A 289 -4.74 -5.62 -21.96
C GLU A 289 -3.31 -5.89 -21.49
N GLU A 290 -2.68 -4.94 -20.81
CA GLU A 290 -1.35 -5.15 -20.20
C GLU A 290 -1.44 -6.12 -19.03
N ILE A 291 -2.53 -6.09 -18.25
CA ILE A 291 -2.76 -7.06 -17.17
C ILE A 291 -2.98 -8.47 -17.72
N LYS A 292 -3.76 -8.64 -18.80
CA LYS A 292 -3.93 -9.95 -19.47
C LYS A 292 -2.60 -10.56 -19.88
N LYS A 293 -1.67 -9.76 -20.42
CA LYS A 293 -0.31 -10.20 -20.79
C LYS A 293 0.52 -10.67 -19.60
N ILE A 294 0.33 -10.08 -18.42
CA ILE A 294 1.02 -10.50 -17.19
C ILE A 294 0.38 -11.79 -16.67
N VAL A 295 -0.96 -11.84 -16.60
CA VAL A 295 -1.72 -12.99 -16.09
C VAL A 295 -1.47 -14.24 -16.94
N SER A 296 -1.35 -14.10 -18.26
CA SER A 296 -1.03 -15.23 -19.16
C SER A 296 0.36 -15.83 -18.92
N LYS A 297 1.24 -15.14 -18.17
CA LYS A 297 2.58 -15.58 -17.80
C LYS A 297 2.73 -15.81 -16.29
N LYS A 298 1.64 -16.07 -15.57
CA LYS A 298 1.59 -16.25 -14.11
C LYS A 298 2.66 -17.19 -13.55
N GLU A 299 3.02 -18.23 -14.30
CA GLU A 299 4.05 -19.22 -13.96
C GLU A 299 5.43 -18.58 -13.72
N SER A 300 5.69 -17.43 -14.35
CA SER A 300 6.92 -16.65 -14.18
C SER A 300 6.87 -15.70 -12.99
N PHE A 301 5.75 -15.62 -12.26
CA PHE A 301 5.51 -14.60 -11.25
C PHE A 301 4.96 -15.13 -9.92
N ILE A 302 4.64 -16.42 -9.82
CA ILE A 302 4.12 -17.04 -8.58
C ILE A 302 5.20 -17.93 -7.96
N SER A 303 5.36 -17.82 -6.65
CA SER A 303 6.22 -18.70 -5.84
C SER A 303 5.44 -19.27 -4.67
N PHE A 304 5.28 -20.58 -4.59
CA PHE A 304 4.69 -21.24 -3.42
C PHE A 304 5.65 -21.29 -2.23
N TYR A 305 6.94 -21.22 -2.52
CA TYR A 305 7.99 -21.14 -1.51
C TYR A 305 8.43 -19.69 -1.28
N PRO A 306 9.14 -19.39 -0.16
CA PRO A 306 9.67 -18.06 0.07
C PRO A 306 10.61 -17.62 -1.05
N ARG A 307 10.31 -16.49 -1.70
CA ARG A 307 11.26 -15.89 -2.66
C ARG A 307 12.49 -15.38 -1.91
N LEU A 308 12.26 -14.73 -0.78
CA LEU A 308 13.29 -14.34 0.18
C LEU A 308 12.63 -14.09 1.54
N SER A 309 12.94 -14.93 2.52
CA SER A 309 12.59 -14.71 3.92
C SER A 309 13.86 -14.72 4.78
N LYS A 310 13.98 -13.72 5.64
CA LYS A 310 15.16 -13.48 6.48
C LYS A 310 14.80 -13.73 7.93
N GLY A 311 15.70 -14.31 8.70
CA GLY A 311 15.45 -14.61 10.10
C GLY A 311 16.68 -15.08 10.84
N ASN A 312 16.42 -15.75 11.95
CA ASN A 312 17.40 -16.49 12.72
C ASN A 312 17.52 -17.92 12.15
N LYS A 313 18.72 -18.50 12.26
CA LYS A 313 19.06 -19.87 11.87
C LYS A 313 18.01 -20.91 12.29
N ASP A 314 17.70 -21.02 13.58
CA ASP A 314 16.82 -22.07 14.12
C ASP A 314 15.42 -22.04 13.51
N ASN A 315 14.88 -20.83 13.33
CA ASN A 315 13.55 -20.66 12.74
C ASN A 315 13.51 -21.11 11.28
N LEU A 316 14.56 -20.82 10.50
CA LEU A 316 14.62 -21.22 9.10
C LEU A 316 14.98 -22.70 8.93
N LEU A 317 15.72 -23.28 9.87
CA LEU A 317 15.95 -24.72 9.94
C LEU A 317 14.64 -25.48 10.18
N LYS A 318 13.84 -25.06 11.16
CA LYS A 318 12.50 -25.66 11.38
C LYS A 318 11.61 -25.54 10.13
N LYS A 319 11.74 -24.43 9.41
CA LYS A 319 10.97 -24.20 8.19
C LYS A 319 11.39 -25.11 7.04
N ILE A 320 12.69 -25.32 6.80
CA ILE A 320 13.14 -26.25 5.76
C ILE A 320 12.74 -27.69 6.10
N GLU A 321 12.79 -28.08 7.38
CA GLU A 321 12.32 -29.40 7.82
C GLU A 321 10.83 -29.60 7.56
N LEU A 322 9.99 -28.59 7.84
CA LEU A 322 8.56 -28.66 7.52
C LEU A 322 8.30 -28.80 6.01
N ILE A 323 9.07 -28.08 5.18
CA ILE A 323 8.99 -28.20 3.71
C ILE A 323 9.42 -29.60 3.26
N LYS A 324 10.49 -30.14 3.84
CA LYS A 324 10.95 -31.51 3.56
C LYS A 324 9.84 -32.52 3.86
N VAL A 325 9.27 -32.48 5.06
CA VAL A 325 8.22 -33.43 5.46
C VAL A 325 6.99 -33.36 4.55
N ASN A 326 6.58 -32.16 4.14
CA ASN A 326 5.35 -31.97 3.37
C ASN A 326 5.52 -32.22 1.86
N ASP A 327 6.64 -31.77 1.29
CA ASP A 327 6.81 -31.69 -0.16
C ASP A 327 7.94 -32.60 -0.69
N PHE A 328 8.85 -33.07 0.17
CA PHE A 328 10.02 -33.87 -0.20
C PHE A 328 10.36 -34.98 0.83
N PRO A 329 9.41 -35.84 1.22
CA PRO A 329 9.57 -36.74 2.38
C PRO A 329 10.75 -37.72 2.25
N GLU A 330 11.00 -38.20 1.03
CA GLU A 330 12.01 -39.22 0.72
C GLU A 330 13.40 -38.64 0.39
N VAL A 331 13.53 -37.31 0.35
CA VAL A 331 14.79 -36.65 -0.01
C VAL A 331 15.52 -36.20 1.26
N GLU A 332 16.81 -36.48 1.35
CA GLU A 332 17.64 -36.09 2.50
C GLU A 332 18.03 -34.61 2.48
N ILE A 333 18.35 -34.07 3.66
CA ILE A 333 18.91 -32.73 3.77
C ILE A 333 20.41 -32.79 3.56
N VAL A 334 20.91 -31.95 2.66
CA VAL A 334 22.33 -31.80 2.36
C VAL A 334 22.82 -30.48 2.92
N LYS A 335 24.02 -30.49 3.49
CA LYS A 335 24.71 -29.29 4.01
C LYS A 335 26.03 -29.11 3.30
N VAL A 336 26.28 -27.91 2.79
CA VAL A 336 27.52 -27.59 2.06
C VAL A 336 28.02 -26.22 2.50
N GLU A 337 29.32 -26.11 2.76
CA GLU A 337 29.97 -24.83 2.99
C GLU A 337 30.52 -24.26 1.68
N ARG A 338 30.25 -22.99 1.41
CA ARG A 338 30.74 -22.29 0.21
C ARG A 338 31.20 -20.88 0.52
N ILE A 339 32.19 -20.41 -0.23
CA ILE A 339 32.59 -18.99 -0.24
C ILE A 339 31.55 -18.15 -1.00
N VAL A 340 31.23 -16.96 -0.46
CA VAL A 340 30.22 -16.02 -1.00
C VAL A 340 30.44 -15.72 -2.48
N LYS A 341 31.69 -15.47 -2.90
CA LYS A 341 32.03 -15.20 -4.31
C LYS A 341 31.58 -16.33 -5.24
N SER A 342 31.71 -17.59 -4.81
CA SER A 342 31.29 -18.75 -5.62
C SER A 342 29.76 -18.83 -5.74
N VAL A 343 29.03 -18.41 -4.69
CA VAL A 343 27.57 -18.43 -4.65
C VAL A 343 26.99 -17.34 -5.54
N LEU A 344 27.54 -16.13 -5.49
CA LEU A 344 27.09 -15.01 -6.31
C LEU A 344 27.35 -15.22 -7.82
N ASN A 345 28.36 -16.02 -8.16
CA ASN A 345 28.72 -16.33 -9.55
C ASN A 345 28.14 -17.66 -10.05
N ASP A 346 27.34 -18.37 -9.24
CA ASP A 346 26.79 -19.67 -9.63
C ASP A 346 25.59 -19.51 -10.58
N GLU A 347 25.75 -19.95 -11.83
CA GLU A 347 24.68 -19.89 -12.83
C GLU A 347 23.44 -20.72 -12.43
N LYS A 348 23.58 -21.79 -11.62
CA LYS A 348 22.43 -22.56 -11.12
C LYS A 348 21.59 -21.75 -10.12
N LEU A 349 22.19 -20.77 -9.45
CA LEU A 349 21.51 -19.93 -8.44
C LEU A 349 20.92 -18.65 -9.03
N LYS A 350 21.11 -18.38 -10.32
CA LYS A 350 20.64 -17.16 -10.99
C LYS A 350 19.12 -16.96 -10.94
N ASP A 351 18.37 -18.06 -10.87
CA ASP A 351 16.91 -18.04 -10.77
C ASP A 351 16.39 -17.89 -9.32
N PHE A 352 17.27 -17.88 -8.32
CA PHE A 352 16.95 -17.62 -6.92
C PHE A 352 17.00 -16.11 -6.64
N LEU A 353 15.87 -15.45 -6.84
CA LEU A 353 15.78 -13.99 -6.78
C LEU A 353 15.99 -13.44 -5.36
N GLY A 354 17.06 -12.67 -5.16
CA GLY A 354 17.33 -11.93 -3.92
C GLY A 354 18.43 -12.54 -3.04
N ILE A 355 19.24 -13.46 -3.56
CA ILE A 355 20.43 -13.98 -2.87
C ILE A 355 21.37 -12.85 -2.46
N ASP A 356 21.64 -11.90 -3.36
CA ASP A 356 22.43 -10.69 -3.09
C ASP A 356 21.92 -9.93 -1.85
N VAL A 357 20.61 -9.67 -1.79
CA VAL A 357 19.94 -9.00 -0.68
C VAL A 357 19.94 -9.85 0.60
N GLY A 358 19.93 -11.18 0.46
CA GLY A 358 20.06 -12.16 1.54
C GLY A 358 21.47 -12.14 2.15
N ILE A 359 22.50 -12.27 1.33
CA ILE A 359 23.92 -12.22 1.73
C ILE A 359 24.25 -10.89 2.38
N ALA A 360 23.79 -9.77 1.80
CA ALA A 360 23.97 -8.47 2.42
C ALA A 360 23.32 -8.37 3.82
N TYR A 361 22.22 -9.10 4.08
CA TYR A 361 21.64 -9.20 5.42
C TYR A 361 22.49 -10.06 6.38
N LEU A 362 23.09 -11.15 5.89
CA LEU A 362 23.96 -12.01 6.69
C LEU A 362 25.20 -11.27 7.20
N PHE A 363 25.77 -10.38 6.40
CA PHE A 363 27.07 -9.74 6.68
C PHE A 363 26.99 -8.25 7.06
N ALA A 364 25.81 -7.62 7.02
CA ALA A 364 25.68 -6.23 7.45
C ALA A 364 26.09 -6.03 8.91
N HIS A 365 26.87 -4.99 9.19
CA HIS A 365 27.26 -4.63 10.55
C HIS A 365 26.03 -4.40 11.45
N SER A 366 25.05 -3.64 10.97
CA SER A 366 23.82 -3.34 11.69
C SER A 366 22.57 -3.50 10.81
N LEU A 367 21.43 -3.65 11.48
CA LEU A 367 20.13 -3.90 10.85
C LEU A 367 19.08 -2.92 11.37
N LYS A 368 18.13 -2.55 10.50
CA LYS A 368 16.86 -1.90 10.87
C LYS A 368 15.72 -2.88 10.59
N GLY A 369 15.33 -3.65 11.60
CA GLY A 369 14.48 -4.84 11.43
C GLY A 369 15.22 -5.90 10.61
N LYS A 370 14.59 -6.47 9.56
CA LYS A 370 15.22 -7.45 8.65
C LYS A 370 16.05 -6.81 7.51
N ARG A 371 16.36 -5.51 7.60
CA ARG A 371 17.05 -4.76 6.53
C ARG A 371 18.45 -4.38 6.96
N HIS A 372 19.44 -4.69 6.13
CA HIS A 372 20.78 -4.10 6.25
C HIS A 372 20.74 -2.58 6.17
N THR A 373 21.65 -1.95 6.91
CA THR A 373 21.98 -0.52 6.81
C THR A 373 23.32 -0.35 6.10
N GLY A 374 23.49 0.74 5.36
CA GLY A 374 24.67 0.98 4.53
C GLY A 374 24.45 0.61 3.06
N ASN A 375 25.50 0.77 2.26
CA ASN A 375 25.51 0.45 0.83
C ASN A 375 25.63 -1.06 0.64
N MET A 376 24.69 -1.66 -0.11
CA MET A 376 24.66 -3.10 -0.35
C MET A 376 25.92 -3.59 -1.07
N ASN A 377 26.41 -2.83 -2.05
CA ASN A 377 27.58 -3.24 -2.85
C ASN A 377 28.86 -3.26 -2.01
N GLU A 378 29.01 -2.31 -1.09
CA GLU A 378 30.13 -2.27 -0.15
C GLU A 378 30.12 -3.49 0.78
N ILE A 379 28.94 -3.83 1.32
CA ILE A 379 28.77 -5.01 2.18
C ILE A 379 29.14 -6.28 1.40
N LEU A 380 28.60 -6.45 0.18
CA LEU A 380 28.87 -7.62 -0.66
C LEU A 380 30.35 -7.74 -1.00
N ASN A 381 31.01 -6.64 -1.37
CA ASN A 381 32.43 -6.63 -1.68
C ASN A 381 33.30 -7.01 -0.47
N SER A 382 32.91 -6.59 0.75
CA SER A 382 33.67 -6.92 1.96
C SER A 382 33.57 -8.40 2.37
N CYS A 383 32.53 -9.12 1.96
CA CYS A 383 32.28 -10.51 2.39
C CYS A 383 32.53 -11.56 1.30
N LEU A 384 33.12 -11.21 0.15
CA LEU A 384 33.30 -12.13 -0.98
C LEU A 384 34.07 -13.41 -0.63
N ASN A 385 35.03 -13.32 0.28
CA ASN A 385 35.87 -14.46 0.71
C ASN A 385 35.37 -15.11 2.00
N SER A 386 34.24 -14.66 2.55
CA SER A 386 33.64 -15.27 3.73
C SER A 386 32.92 -16.56 3.37
N ASN A 387 32.94 -17.53 4.28
CA ASN A 387 32.17 -18.77 4.14
C ASN A 387 30.72 -18.57 4.59
N ILE A 388 29.82 -19.28 3.91
CA ILE A 388 28.43 -19.46 4.32
C ILE A 388 28.07 -20.93 4.22
N GLU A 389 27.25 -21.38 5.16
CA GLU A 389 26.65 -22.71 5.13
C GLU A 389 25.36 -22.65 4.31
N ILE A 390 25.18 -23.60 3.40
CA ILE A 390 23.99 -23.75 2.56
C ILE A 390 23.35 -25.09 2.88
N ILE A 391 22.06 -25.06 3.15
CA ILE A 391 21.24 -26.24 3.42
C ILE A 391 20.18 -26.35 2.35
N SER A 392 20.07 -27.54 1.76
CA SER A 392 19.11 -27.90 0.71
C SER A 392 18.45 -29.24 1.02
N ILE A 393 17.30 -29.49 0.41
CA ILE A 393 16.68 -30.82 0.38
C ILE A 393 17.09 -31.45 -0.95
N GLY A 394 18.01 -32.40 -0.92
CA GLY A 394 18.69 -32.93 -2.09
C GLY A 394 19.77 -31.99 -2.64
N ASP A 395 20.40 -32.38 -3.74
CA ASP A 395 21.51 -31.68 -4.40
C ASP A 395 21.14 -31.06 -5.76
N ASP A 396 19.88 -31.21 -6.20
CA ASP A 396 19.37 -30.76 -7.49
C ASP A 396 18.86 -29.30 -7.51
N TYR A 397 18.81 -28.65 -6.34
CA TYR A 397 18.29 -27.29 -6.12
C TYR A 397 16.83 -27.09 -6.56
N GLU A 398 16.03 -28.16 -6.57
CA GLU A 398 14.58 -28.07 -6.81
C GLU A 398 13.81 -27.56 -5.57
N SER A 399 14.42 -27.70 -4.39
CA SER A 399 13.90 -27.21 -3.11
C SER A 399 14.33 -25.77 -2.80
N PRO A 400 13.69 -25.11 -1.83
CA PRO A 400 14.24 -23.91 -1.21
C PRO A 400 15.63 -24.17 -0.60
N LEU A 401 16.44 -23.13 -0.54
CA LEU A 401 17.79 -23.14 0.02
C LEU A 401 17.86 -22.22 1.24
N VAL A 402 18.44 -22.71 2.33
CA VAL A 402 18.73 -21.91 3.53
C VAL A 402 20.22 -21.57 3.55
N PHE A 403 20.52 -20.28 3.66
CA PHE A 403 21.88 -19.74 3.76
C PHE A 403 22.10 -19.21 5.18
N ILE A 404 23.19 -19.63 5.81
CA ILE A 404 23.48 -19.35 7.22
C ILE A 404 24.86 -18.71 7.34
N ASN A 405 24.92 -17.65 8.14
CA ASN A 405 26.17 -17.15 8.66
C ASN A 405 26.35 -17.63 10.10
N ASN A 406 27.20 -18.65 10.27
CA ASN A 406 27.45 -19.29 11.57
C ASN A 406 28.12 -18.35 12.59
N SER A 407 28.62 -17.18 12.19
CA SER A 407 29.21 -16.21 13.13
C SER A 407 28.20 -15.36 13.91
N ASN A 408 26.93 -15.29 13.45
CA ASN A 408 25.97 -14.34 14.02
C ASN A 408 24.51 -14.83 14.04
N GLU A 409 24.28 -16.14 13.87
CA GLU A 409 22.96 -16.79 13.88
C GLU A 409 21.95 -16.24 12.85
N ARG A 410 22.41 -15.44 11.87
CA ARG A 410 21.54 -14.93 10.81
C ARG A 410 21.43 -15.95 9.71
N ALA A 411 20.23 -16.09 9.20
CA ALA A 411 19.94 -16.93 8.06
C ALA A 411 18.91 -16.30 7.12
N PHE A 412 18.90 -16.73 5.87
CA PHE A 412 17.79 -16.48 4.96
C PHE A 412 17.45 -17.73 4.16
N ILE A 413 16.19 -17.83 3.75
CA ILE A 413 15.69 -18.87 2.86
C ILE A 413 15.21 -18.23 1.56
N CYS A 414 15.58 -18.81 0.43
CA CYS A 414 15.11 -18.40 -0.89
C CYS A 414 14.81 -19.63 -1.75
N SER A 415 14.05 -19.42 -2.83
CA SER A 415 13.65 -20.48 -3.74
C SER A 415 13.69 -20.01 -5.18
N SER A 416 13.89 -20.96 -6.10
CA SER A 416 13.76 -20.71 -7.53
C SER A 416 12.29 -20.73 -7.93
N ILE A 417 11.85 -19.68 -8.61
CA ILE A 417 10.50 -19.64 -9.18
C ILE A 417 10.34 -20.66 -10.32
N LYS A 418 11.45 -21.09 -10.94
CA LYS A 418 11.43 -22.00 -12.09
C LYS A 418 11.56 -23.47 -11.69
N SER A 419 11.73 -23.79 -10.40
CA SER A 419 11.84 -25.19 -9.98
C SER A 419 10.61 -25.98 -10.41
N LYS A 420 10.82 -27.23 -10.85
CA LYS A 420 9.77 -28.16 -11.26
C LYS A 420 8.74 -28.32 -10.16
N CYS A 421 9.18 -28.34 -8.91
CA CYS A 421 8.29 -28.43 -7.76
C CYS A 421 7.37 -27.20 -7.66
N ASN A 422 7.91 -25.97 -7.74
CA ASN A 422 7.09 -24.76 -7.74
C ASN A 422 6.12 -24.73 -8.93
N GLN A 423 6.58 -25.10 -10.12
CA GLN A 423 5.74 -25.14 -11.32
C GLN A 423 4.62 -26.18 -11.22
N SER A 424 4.88 -27.34 -10.59
CA SER A 424 3.87 -28.35 -10.28
C SER A 424 2.81 -27.80 -9.31
N LEU A 425 3.24 -27.11 -8.25
CA LEU A 425 2.32 -26.46 -7.31
C LEU A 425 1.44 -25.41 -7.98
N ILE A 426 2.00 -24.59 -8.87
CA ILE A 426 1.21 -23.61 -9.64
C ILE A 426 0.13 -24.31 -10.46
N LYS A 427 0.46 -25.37 -11.20
CA LYS A 427 -0.52 -26.11 -12.00
C LYS A 427 -1.62 -26.74 -11.14
N ARG A 428 -1.25 -27.26 -9.97
CA ARG A 428 -2.18 -27.95 -9.06
C ARG A 428 -3.08 -27.00 -8.28
N LYS A 429 -2.53 -25.89 -7.78
CA LYS A 429 -3.15 -25.04 -6.77
C LYS A 429 -3.63 -23.68 -7.30
N ILE A 430 -3.33 -23.31 -8.54
CA ILE A 430 -3.79 -22.04 -9.11
C ILE A 430 -4.91 -22.27 -10.12
N GLU A 431 -5.94 -21.44 -10.03
CA GLU A 431 -7.01 -21.31 -11.01
C GLU A 431 -7.03 -19.89 -11.58
N VAL A 432 -7.35 -19.76 -12.87
CA VAL A 432 -7.46 -18.46 -13.52
C VAL A 432 -8.82 -18.33 -14.19
N ASN A 433 -9.54 -17.28 -13.84
CA ASN A 433 -10.76 -16.87 -14.54
C ASN A 433 -10.61 -15.41 -14.99
N ASN A 434 -10.42 -15.22 -16.30
CA ASN A 434 -10.09 -13.94 -16.91
C ASN A 434 -8.86 -13.28 -16.26
N LEU A 435 -9.03 -12.18 -15.52
CA LEU A 435 -7.95 -11.51 -14.81
C LEU A 435 -7.74 -12.08 -13.40
N THR A 436 -8.71 -12.82 -12.85
CA THR A 436 -8.65 -13.28 -11.47
C THR A 436 -7.80 -14.55 -11.37
N ILE A 437 -6.80 -14.52 -10.49
CA ILE A 437 -5.97 -15.67 -10.15
C ILE A 437 -6.33 -16.10 -8.73
N THR A 438 -6.91 -17.29 -8.56
CA THR A 438 -7.39 -17.81 -7.28
C THR A 438 -6.53 -18.98 -6.82
N ILE A 439 -6.35 -19.13 -5.52
CA ILE A 439 -5.69 -20.30 -4.92
C ILE A 439 -6.77 -21.34 -4.59
N LYS A 440 -6.66 -22.53 -5.19
CA LYS A 440 -7.51 -23.69 -4.87
C LYS A 440 -7.20 -24.17 -3.46
N GLN A 441 -8.24 -24.47 -2.70
CA GLN A 441 -8.10 -25.07 -1.37
C GLN A 441 -7.47 -26.47 -1.48
#